data_AF-A0A7S2GHE6-F1
#
_entry.id   AF-A0A7S2GHE6-F1
#
_cell.length_a   1.000
_cell.length_b   1.000
_cell.length_c   1.000
_cell.angle_alpha   90.00
_cell.angle_beta   90.00
_cell.angle_gamma   90.00
#
_symmetry.space_group_name_H-M   'P 1'
#
loop_
_entity.id
_entity.type
_entity.pdbx_description
1 polymer ?
#
loop_
_entity_poly.entity_id
_entity_poly.type
_entity_poly.pdbx_seq_one_letter_code
_entity_poly.pdbx_strand_id
1 'polypeptide(L)'
;MGNATSKYKFREAIHALSAEDVPPEDAAFWDELWNLKTTTEEVFEMISPRDVRKLKVQRPLNLQTLLDQAVGNILQVITNPLAHQLDKARNCVRVLTRLLPFMLEDVDDSFVHDLCWSVSNAEGASAESGTATDSQALPASTQSGQSLGQLILHAIMHLLFLPSFTVDAQAFDAGFQADAPPASALWAEGLIARPSDDVIVRSLVWDRNRVEVLRLMLAVLCERLYQPA
;
A
#
# COMPACT_ATOMS: atom_id res chain seq x y z
N MET A 1 5.64 26.76 -2.36
CA MET A 1 6.59 26.79 -1.23
C MET A 1 6.46 25.59 -0.28
N GLY A 2 5.42 24.74 -0.34
CA GLY A 2 5.28 23.59 0.59
C GLY A 2 6.12 22.34 0.30
N ASN A 3 6.64 22.16 -0.92
CA ASN A 3 7.29 20.90 -1.31
C ASN A 3 8.64 20.66 -0.61
N ALA A 4 9.43 21.73 -0.35
CA ALA A 4 10.72 21.60 0.34
C ALA A 4 10.56 21.16 1.80
N THR A 5 9.54 21.68 2.49
CA THR A 5 9.21 21.30 3.87
C THR A 5 8.75 19.85 3.96
N SER A 6 7.93 19.38 2.99
CA SER A 6 7.48 17.99 2.97
C SER A 6 8.63 17.00 2.76
N LYS A 7 9.58 17.32 1.86
CA LYS A 7 10.80 16.50 1.68
C LYS A 7 11.64 16.41 2.93
N TYR A 8 11.86 17.53 3.61
CA TYR A 8 12.65 17.55 4.85
C TYR A 8 12.03 16.65 5.91
N LYS A 9 10.72 16.81 6.17
CA LYS A 9 9.97 16.00 7.14
C LYS A 9 9.99 14.50 6.79
N PHE A 10 9.85 14.16 5.52
CA PHE A 10 9.93 12.77 5.09
C PHE A 10 11.32 12.19 5.38
N ARG A 11 12.38 12.92 5.05
CA ARG A 11 13.76 12.48 5.30
C ARG A 11 14.04 12.31 6.80
N GLU A 12 13.51 13.21 7.63
CA GLU A 12 13.60 13.12 9.08
C GLU A 12 12.89 11.85 9.60
N ALA A 13 11.68 11.55 9.11
CA ALA A 13 10.95 10.35 9.48
C ALA A 13 11.68 9.05 9.04
N ILE A 14 12.26 9.00 7.83
CA ILE A 14 13.07 7.86 7.38
C ILE A 14 14.33 7.68 8.23
N HIS A 15 14.96 8.79 8.64
CA HIS A 15 16.10 8.75 9.55
C HIS A 15 15.68 8.23 10.94
N ALA A 16 14.57 8.72 11.50
CA ALA A 16 14.01 8.27 12.76
C ALA A 16 13.76 6.76 12.77
N LEU A 17 13.09 6.22 11.74
CA LEU A 17 12.86 4.78 11.58
C LEU A 17 14.16 3.97 11.63
N SER A 18 15.27 4.53 11.16
CA SER A 18 16.59 3.88 11.14
C SER A 18 17.45 4.14 12.39
N ALA A 19 17.05 5.08 13.26
CA ALA A 19 17.87 5.61 14.36
C ALA A 19 17.26 5.34 15.74
N GLU A 20 15.93 5.37 15.89
CA GLU A 20 15.19 5.07 17.12
C GLU A 20 14.06 4.03 16.93
N ASP A 21 13.60 3.42 18.03
CA ASP A 21 12.44 2.52 18.00
C ASP A 21 11.18 3.38 17.99
N VAL A 22 10.40 3.31 16.91
CA VAL A 22 9.20 4.14 16.73
C VAL A 22 7.98 3.33 17.15
N PRO A 23 7.22 3.75 18.17
CA PRO A 23 6.06 3.00 18.63
C PRO A 23 4.97 2.89 17.55
N PRO A 24 4.35 1.71 17.35
CA PRO A 24 3.21 1.56 16.44
C PRO A 24 2.02 2.47 16.78
N GLU A 25 1.85 2.80 18.05
CA GLU A 25 0.80 3.68 18.58
C GLU A 25 1.09 5.18 18.42
N ASP A 26 2.27 5.58 17.92
CA ASP A 26 2.59 6.99 17.66
C ASP A 26 1.85 7.53 16.43
N ALA A 27 0.55 7.75 16.59
CA ALA A 27 -0.33 8.22 15.53
C ALA A 27 0.16 9.55 14.93
N ALA A 28 0.78 10.42 15.72
CA ALA A 28 1.29 11.71 15.24
C ALA A 28 2.42 11.52 14.22
N PHE A 29 3.39 10.64 14.53
CA PHE A 29 4.47 10.30 13.62
C PHE A 29 3.94 9.64 12.34
N TRP A 30 3.10 8.62 12.47
CA TRP A 30 2.62 7.84 11.32
C TRP A 30 1.70 8.67 10.43
N ASP A 31 0.78 9.45 10.99
CA ASP A 31 -0.07 10.33 10.18
C ASP A 31 0.74 11.43 9.52
N GLU A 32 1.75 12.00 10.17
CA GLU A 32 2.63 12.95 9.50
C GLU A 32 3.32 12.29 8.30
N LEU A 33 3.99 11.14 8.48
CA LEU A 33 4.70 10.42 7.42
C LEU A 33 3.80 10.15 6.20
N TRP A 34 2.60 9.63 6.43
CA TRP A 34 1.72 9.17 5.36
C TRP A 34 0.96 10.30 4.64
N ASN A 35 0.71 11.43 5.30
CA ASN A 35 0.02 12.58 4.71
C ASN A 35 0.96 13.56 3.99
N LEU A 36 2.28 13.31 3.98
CA LEU A 36 3.23 14.11 3.22
C LEU A 36 2.99 13.99 1.71
N LYS A 37 2.94 15.15 1.04
CA LYS A 37 2.90 15.21 -0.42
C LYS A 37 4.30 14.98 -0.95
N THR A 38 4.53 13.79 -1.48
CA THR A 38 5.79 13.37 -2.13
C THR A 38 5.57 13.07 -3.61
N THR A 39 6.63 12.93 -4.39
CA THR A 39 6.60 12.22 -5.68
C THR A 39 7.34 10.89 -5.59
N THR A 40 7.19 10.02 -6.60
CA THR A 40 7.91 8.74 -6.66
C THR A 40 9.42 8.95 -6.65
N GLU A 41 9.91 9.94 -7.42
CA GLU A 41 11.33 10.29 -7.51
C GLU A 41 11.87 10.73 -6.15
N GLU A 42 11.10 11.57 -5.43
CA GLU A 42 11.45 12.04 -4.09
C GLU A 42 11.55 10.89 -3.09
N VAL A 43 10.56 9.98 -3.06
CA VAL A 43 10.60 8.80 -2.20
C VAL A 43 11.83 7.93 -2.51
N PHE A 44 12.15 7.75 -3.79
CA PHE A 44 13.26 6.89 -4.22
C PHE A 44 14.63 7.51 -3.93
N GLU A 45 14.72 8.85 -3.97
CA GLU A 45 15.92 9.59 -3.57
C GLU A 45 16.13 9.55 -2.04
N MET A 46 15.05 9.64 -1.26
CA MET A 46 15.11 9.69 0.21
C MET A 46 15.29 8.33 0.88
N ILE A 47 14.77 7.26 0.30
CA ILE A 47 14.94 5.89 0.79
C ILE A 47 16.00 5.21 -0.08
N SER A 48 17.23 5.07 0.43
CA SER A 48 18.26 4.34 -0.31
C SER A 48 18.14 2.83 -0.07
N PRO A 49 18.66 1.98 -0.99
CA PRO A 49 18.69 0.53 -0.77
C PRO A 49 19.44 0.15 0.52
N ARG A 50 20.47 0.92 0.87
CA ARG A 50 21.25 0.73 2.10
C ARG A 50 20.39 0.98 3.34
N ASP A 51 19.52 1.98 3.31
CA ASP A 51 18.63 2.28 4.44
C ASP A 51 17.65 1.15 4.67
N VAL A 52 17.06 0.58 3.61
CA VAL A 52 16.14 -0.57 3.72
C VAL A 52 16.82 -1.79 4.34
N ARG A 53 18.02 -2.14 3.85
CA ARG A 53 18.81 -3.25 4.43
C ARG A 53 19.19 -3.01 5.89
N LYS A 54 19.58 -1.77 6.22
CA LYS A 54 19.90 -1.37 7.59
C LYS A 54 18.67 -1.47 8.49
N LEU A 55 17.52 -0.98 8.04
CA LEU A 55 16.25 -1.04 8.74
C LEU A 55 15.84 -2.49 9.01
N LYS A 56 15.94 -3.37 8.00
CA LYS A 56 15.65 -4.81 8.12
C LYS A 56 16.46 -5.47 9.24
N VAL A 57 17.76 -5.22 9.31
CA VAL A 57 18.65 -5.88 10.28
C VAL A 57 18.62 -5.23 11.66
N GLN A 58 18.62 -3.89 11.73
CA GLN A 58 18.79 -3.17 13.00
C GLN A 58 17.47 -2.90 13.70
N ARG A 59 16.37 -2.77 12.94
CA ARG A 59 15.05 -2.36 13.43
C ARG A 59 13.92 -3.09 12.70
N PRO A 60 13.88 -4.44 12.79
CA PRO A 60 12.87 -5.24 12.11
C PRO A 60 11.43 -4.88 12.50
N LEU A 61 11.19 -4.47 13.75
CA LEU A 61 9.86 -4.04 14.22
C LEU A 61 9.38 -2.74 13.56
N ASN A 62 10.27 -1.77 13.34
CA ASN A 62 9.94 -0.56 12.60
C ASN A 62 9.60 -0.88 11.14
N LEU A 63 10.34 -1.80 10.51
CA LEU A 63 10.05 -2.25 9.14
C LEU A 63 8.67 -2.93 9.07
N GLN A 64 8.38 -3.86 9.98
CA GLN A 64 7.09 -4.53 10.08
C GLN A 64 5.96 -3.49 10.23
N THR A 65 6.08 -2.59 11.19
CA THR A 65 5.08 -1.54 11.46
C THR A 65 4.88 -0.64 10.25
N LEU A 66 5.95 -0.25 9.56
CA LEU A 66 5.88 0.56 8.35
C LEU A 66 5.10 -0.15 7.22
N LEU A 67 5.29 -1.45 7.05
CA LEU A 67 4.54 -2.25 6.07
C LEU A 67 3.07 -2.44 6.49
N ASP A 68 2.81 -2.78 7.74
CA ASP A 68 1.47 -2.97 8.29
C ASP A 68 0.65 -1.68 8.16
N GLN A 69 1.24 -0.53 8.50
CA GLN A 69 0.61 0.78 8.35
C GLN A 69 0.38 1.14 6.88
N ALA A 70 1.35 0.87 5.99
CA ALA A 70 1.19 1.15 4.56
C ALA A 70 0.02 0.34 3.96
N VAL A 71 -0.03 -0.95 4.25
CA VAL A 71 -1.08 -1.85 3.77
C VAL A 71 -2.41 -1.52 4.42
N GLY A 72 -2.46 -1.29 5.74
CA GLY A 72 -3.65 -0.90 6.48
C GLY A 72 -4.29 0.40 5.94
N ASN A 73 -3.47 1.41 5.63
CA ASN A 73 -3.96 2.64 5.00
C ASN A 73 -4.57 2.40 3.61
N ILE A 74 -3.97 1.51 2.80
CA ILE A 74 -4.53 1.15 1.49
C ILE A 74 -5.87 0.40 1.67
N LEU A 75 -5.94 -0.56 2.58
CA LEU A 75 -7.17 -1.32 2.88
C LEU A 75 -8.29 -0.41 3.41
N GLN A 76 -7.95 0.58 4.23
CA GLN A 76 -8.90 1.60 4.68
C GLN A 76 -9.48 2.37 3.49
N VAL A 77 -8.64 2.78 2.55
CA VAL A 77 -9.07 3.50 1.33
C VAL A 77 -9.92 2.61 0.42
N ILE A 78 -9.59 1.33 0.30
CA ILE A 78 -10.42 0.37 -0.46
C ILE A 78 -11.81 0.24 0.16
N THR A 79 -11.88 0.19 1.50
CA THR A 79 -13.14 0.06 2.23
C THR A 79 -13.97 1.35 2.20
N ASN A 80 -13.31 2.50 2.27
CA ASN A 80 -13.94 3.81 2.30
C ASN A 80 -13.11 4.84 1.50
N PRO A 81 -13.34 4.98 0.19
CA PRO A 81 -12.51 5.78 -0.69
C PRO A 81 -12.79 7.29 -0.55
N LEU A 82 -12.33 7.89 0.55
CA LEU A 82 -12.43 9.33 0.77
C LEU A 82 -11.34 10.07 0.00
N ALA A 83 -11.71 11.15 -0.69
CA ALA A 83 -10.81 11.89 -1.58
C ALA A 83 -9.48 12.34 -0.91
N HIS A 84 -9.52 12.72 0.37
CA HIS A 84 -8.33 13.13 1.12
C HIS A 84 -7.38 11.96 1.46
N GLN A 85 -7.88 10.72 1.47
CA GLN A 85 -7.09 9.51 1.75
C GLN A 85 -6.46 8.90 0.49
N LEU A 86 -6.91 9.29 -0.71
CA LEU A 86 -6.32 8.81 -1.97
C LEU A 86 -4.85 9.22 -2.12
N ASP A 87 -4.48 10.40 -1.66
CA ASP A 87 -3.08 10.84 -1.62
C ASP A 87 -2.27 9.99 -0.62
N LYS A 88 -2.85 9.62 0.52
CA LYS A 88 -2.26 8.72 1.52
C LYS A 88 -1.96 7.35 0.90
N ALA A 89 -2.94 6.75 0.21
CA ALA A 89 -2.76 5.48 -0.49
C ALA A 89 -1.67 5.55 -1.57
N ARG A 90 -1.61 6.65 -2.33
CA ARG A 90 -0.54 6.86 -3.32
C ARG A 90 0.84 6.90 -2.68
N ASN A 91 0.99 7.57 -1.53
CA ASN A 91 2.25 7.60 -0.80
C ASN A 91 2.64 6.19 -0.28
N CYS A 92 1.67 5.43 0.23
CA CYS A 92 1.87 4.02 0.63
C CYS A 92 2.37 3.16 -0.54
N VAL A 93 1.75 3.26 -1.72
CA VAL A 93 2.18 2.54 -2.93
C VAL A 93 3.64 2.85 -3.29
N ARG A 94 4.06 4.12 -3.22
CA ARG A 94 5.44 4.52 -3.54
C ARG A 94 6.45 3.98 -2.55
N VAL A 95 6.14 4.06 -1.26
CA VAL A 95 7.00 3.54 -0.20
C VAL A 95 7.13 2.03 -0.34
N LEU A 96 6.03 1.30 -0.48
CA LEU A 96 6.05 -0.16 -0.72
C LEU A 96 6.87 -0.52 -1.96
N THR A 97 6.67 0.19 -3.09
CA THR A 97 7.44 -0.04 -4.32
C THR A 97 8.93 0.15 -4.11
N ARG A 98 9.33 1.04 -3.20
CA ARG A 98 10.73 1.31 -2.89
C ARG A 98 11.33 0.32 -1.90
N LEU A 99 10.55 -0.16 -0.93
CA LEU A 99 11.02 -1.07 0.13
C LEU A 99 11.12 -2.52 -0.36
N LEU A 100 10.05 -3.02 -0.98
CA LEU A 100 9.86 -4.45 -1.26
C LEU A 100 11.00 -5.08 -2.08
N PRO A 101 11.53 -4.44 -3.14
CA PRO A 101 12.67 -4.99 -3.89
C PRO A 101 13.89 -5.34 -3.03
N PHE A 102 14.21 -4.50 -2.05
CA PHE A 102 15.39 -4.67 -1.19
C PHE A 102 15.07 -5.49 0.06
N MET A 103 13.80 -5.59 0.43
CA MET A 103 13.35 -6.51 1.46
C MET A 103 13.40 -7.95 0.95
N LEU A 104 12.91 -8.19 -0.28
CA LEU A 104 12.79 -9.49 -0.93
C LEU A 104 14.04 -9.90 -1.73
N GLU A 105 15.16 -9.20 -1.58
CA GLU A 105 16.38 -9.45 -2.37
C GLU A 105 17.05 -10.80 -2.03
N ASP A 106 16.81 -11.31 -0.83
CA ASP A 106 17.35 -12.58 -0.33
C ASP A 106 16.21 -13.60 -0.18
N VAL A 107 16.28 -14.68 -0.97
CA VAL A 107 15.24 -15.71 -1.08
C VAL A 107 15.16 -16.58 0.18
N ASP A 108 16.29 -16.73 0.87
CA ASP A 108 16.44 -17.60 2.03
C ASP A 108 16.32 -16.84 3.37
N ASP A 109 15.86 -15.59 3.34
CA ASP A 109 15.66 -14.77 4.53
C ASP A 109 14.42 -15.22 5.31
N SER A 110 14.66 -16.01 6.36
CA SER A 110 13.61 -16.55 7.24
C SER A 110 12.77 -15.46 7.91
N PHE A 111 13.37 -14.32 8.26
CA PHE A 111 12.63 -13.21 8.88
C PHE A 111 11.63 -12.62 7.89
N VAL A 112 12.04 -12.40 6.64
CA VAL A 112 11.15 -11.86 5.60
C VAL A 112 10.05 -12.85 5.25
N HIS A 113 10.38 -14.14 5.18
CA HIS A 113 9.39 -15.20 4.96
C HIS A 113 8.33 -15.21 6.06
N ASP A 114 8.75 -15.20 7.33
CA ASP A 114 7.83 -15.18 8.47
C ASP A 114 7.02 -13.89 8.52
N LEU A 115 7.64 -12.73 8.24
CA LEU A 115 6.94 -11.44 8.18
C LEU A 115 5.84 -11.43 7.11
N CYS A 116 6.09 -12.02 5.94
CA CYS A 116 5.13 -12.00 4.82
C CYS A 116 4.06 -13.09 4.93
N TRP A 117 4.41 -14.27 5.44
CA TRP A 117 3.59 -15.47 5.30
C TRP A 117 3.17 -16.11 6.62
N SER A 118 3.68 -15.65 7.76
CA SER A 118 3.12 -16.07 9.05
C SER A 118 1.70 -15.55 9.18
N VAL A 119 0.85 -16.41 9.74
CA VAL A 119 -0.54 -16.11 10.03
C VAL A 119 -0.66 -15.94 11.53
N SER A 120 -1.02 -14.74 11.97
CA SER A 120 -1.35 -14.49 13.37
C SER A 120 -2.67 -15.20 13.68
N ASN A 121 -2.58 -16.40 14.27
CA ASN A 121 -3.73 -17.11 14.83
C ASN A 121 -4.23 -16.34 16.06
N ALA A 122 -5.05 -15.30 15.84
CA ALA A 122 -5.73 -14.56 16.90
C ALA A 122 -6.90 -15.33 17.53
N GLU A 123 -6.83 -16.66 17.59
CA GLU A 123 -7.87 -17.55 18.14
C GLU A 123 -7.27 -18.58 19.12
N GLY A 124 -6.67 -18.09 20.21
CA GLY A 124 -6.17 -18.95 21.29
C GLY A 124 -6.15 -18.33 22.69
N ALA A 125 -6.64 -17.10 22.89
CA ALA A 125 -6.56 -16.41 24.18
C ALA A 125 -7.83 -15.63 24.58
N SER A 126 -9.01 -16.11 24.16
CA SER A 126 -10.30 -15.61 24.62
C SER A 126 -11.03 -16.67 25.46
N ALA A 127 -10.46 -16.97 26.62
CA ALA A 127 -11.22 -17.38 27.78
C ALA A 127 -10.99 -16.33 28.88
N GLU A 128 -12.09 -15.65 29.22
CA GLU A 128 -12.30 -14.79 30.39
C GLU A 128 -11.69 -13.38 30.37
N SER A 129 -12.54 -12.39 30.07
CA SER A 129 -12.88 -11.24 30.94
C SER A 129 -13.47 -10.12 30.10
N GLY A 130 -14.76 -9.80 30.32
CA GLY A 130 -15.41 -8.67 29.70
C GLY A 130 -14.98 -7.34 30.31
N THR A 131 -14.89 -6.30 29.48
CA THR A 131 -15.47 -4.96 29.70
C THR A 131 -15.27 -4.14 28.43
N ALA A 132 -16.33 -3.47 27.98
CA ALA A 132 -16.30 -2.58 26.83
C ALA A 132 -15.44 -1.34 27.09
N THR A 133 -14.60 -0.94 26.13
CA THR A 133 -14.21 0.46 25.98
C THR A 133 -13.99 0.77 24.51
N ASP A 134 -14.69 1.81 24.08
CA ASP A 134 -14.67 2.43 22.76
C ASP A 134 -13.25 2.91 22.45
N SER A 135 -12.60 2.29 21.49
CA SER A 135 -11.33 2.73 20.91
C SER A 135 -11.43 2.44 19.42
N GLN A 136 -11.16 3.45 18.62
CA GLN A 136 -11.14 3.39 17.16
C GLN A 136 -10.12 2.35 16.71
N ALA A 137 -10.56 1.11 16.66
CA ALA A 137 -9.85 0.00 16.07
C ALA A 137 -9.93 0.16 14.54
N LEU A 138 -8.80 -0.11 13.90
CA LEU A 138 -8.69 -0.35 12.46
C LEU A 138 -9.90 -1.17 11.98
N PRO A 139 -10.54 -0.82 10.85
CA PRO A 139 -11.78 -1.47 10.44
C PRO A 139 -11.57 -2.98 10.33
N ALA A 140 -12.34 -3.71 11.13
CA ALA A 140 -12.39 -5.16 11.24
C ALA A 140 -12.86 -5.81 9.93
N SER A 141 -11.96 -5.86 8.95
CA SER A 141 -12.02 -6.72 7.77
C SER A 141 -10.76 -7.56 7.59
N THR A 142 -9.81 -7.49 8.54
CA THR A 142 -8.76 -8.49 8.68
C THR A 142 -9.43 -9.82 9.01
N GLN A 143 -9.77 -10.59 7.96
CA GLN A 143 -10.19 -11.97 8.12
C GLN A 143 -9.12 -12.64 8.96
N SER A 144 -9.50 -13.15 10.13
CA SER A 144 -8.62 -13.91 11.01
C SER A 144 -7.98 -15.00 10.17
N GLY A 145 -6.66 -14.89 9.93
CA GLY A 145 -5.95 -15.85 9.09
C GLY A 145 -5.15 -15.28 7.91
N GLN A 146 -5.24 -14.00 7.58
CA GLN A 146 -4.52 -13.44 6.42
C GLN A 146 -3.09 -13.00 6.78
N SER A 147 -2.12 -13.42 5.96
CA SER A 147 -0.72 -12.99 6.08
C SER A 147 -0.48 -11.63 5.42
N LEU A 148 0.58 -10.92 5.81
CA LEU A 148 0.93 -9.60 5.23
C LEU A 148 1.10 -9.67 3.70
N GLY A 149 1.74 -10.72 3.19
CA GLY A 149 1.89 -10.96 1.76
C GLY A 149 0.55 -11.10 1.02
N GLN A 150 -0.40 -11.82 1.62
CA GLN A 150 -1.77 -11.91 1.09
C GLN A 150 -2.46 -10.54 1.09
N LEU A 151 -2.32 -9.76 2.16
CA LEU A 151 -2.90 -8.43 2.27
C LEU A 151 -2.30 -7.45 1.24
N ILE A 152 -0.98 -7.51 0.99
CA ILE A 152 -0.31 -6.72 -0.05
C ILE A 152 -0.90 -7.05 -1.43
N LEU A 153 -1.03 -8.34 -1.77
CA LEU A 153 -1.62 -8.75 -3.05
C LEU A 153 -3.08 -8.34 -3.16
N HIS A 154 -3.87 -8.53 -2.11
CA HIS A 154 -5.26 -8.11 -2.05
C HIS A 154 -5.41 -6.60 -2.26
N ALA A 155 -4.57 -5.80 -1.59
CA ALA A 155 -4.52 -4.36 -1.72
C ALA A 155 -4.16 -3.92 -3.16
N ILE A 156 -3.14 -4.52 -3.76
CA ILE A 156 -2.73 -4.25 -5.16
C ILE A 156 -3.89 -4.53 -6.11
N MET A 157 -4.52 -5.71 -5.99
CA MET A 157 -5.61 -6.12 -6.88
C MET A 157 -6.80 -5.14 -6.83
N HIS A 158 -7.17 -4.67 -5.64
CA HIS A 158 -8.22 -3.67 -5.50
C HIS A 158 -7.81 -2.28 -6.01
N LEU A 159 -6.55 -1.87 -5.81
CA LEU A 159 -6.04 -0.59 -6.32
C LEU A 159 -6.07 -0.50 -7.85
N LEU A 160 -5.98 -1.61 -8.59
CA LEU A 160 -6.09 -1.61 -10.05
C LEU A 160 -7.43 -1.07 -10.55
N PHE A 161 -8.51 -1.22 -9.77
CA PHE A 161 -9.83 -0.78 -10.18
C PHE A 161 -10.53 0.04 -9.08
N LEU A 162 -9.77 0.78 -8.28
CA LEU A 162 -10.32 1.62 -7.21
C LEU A 162 -11.00 2.87 -7.82
N PRO A 163 -12.32 3.09 -7.56
CA PRO A 163 -13.04 4.27 -8.05
C PRO A 163 -12.41 5.58 -7.61
N SER A 164 -12.45 6.59 -8.49
CA SER A 164 -11.78 7.90 -8.31
C SER A 164 -10.24 7.86 -8.22
N PHE A 165 -9.63 6.67 -8.18
CA PHE A 165 -8.18 6.51 -8.08
C PHE A 165 -7.56 6.00 -9.38
N THR A 166 -8.04 4.88 -9.92
CA THR A 166 -7.56 4.27 -11.18
C THR A 166 -8.67 4.14 -12.22
N VAL A 167 -9.93 4.26 -11.82
CA VAL A 167 -11.09 4.22 -12.71
C VAL A 167 -12.09 5.32 -12.32
N ASP A 168 -13.14 5.47 -13.13
CA ASP A 168 -14.19 6.45 -12.88
C ASP A 168 -14.88 6.20 -11.52
N ALA A 169 -15.37 7.27 -10.88
CA ALA A 169 -16.03 7.20 -9.59
C ALA A 169 -17.30 6.32 -9.63
N GLN A 170 -18.01 6.34 -10.76
CA GLN A 170 -19.26 5.63 -10.98
C GLN A 170 -19.04 4.29 -11.68
N ALA A 171 -17.78 3.83 -11.76
CA ALA A 171 -17.41 2.63 -12.49
C ALA A 171 -18.22 1.39 -12.09
N PHE A 172 -18.72 1.30 -10.86
CA PHE A 172 -19.45 0.12 -10.37
C PHE A 172 -20.86 0.43 -9.82
N ASP A 173 -21.39 1.63 -10.06
CA ASP A 173 -22.71 2.05 -9.54
C ASP A 173 -23.86 1.20 -10.09
N ALA A 174 -23.73 0.76 -11.35
CA ALA A 174 -24.70 -0.13 -12.01
C ALA A 174 -24.51 -1.62 -11.63
N GLY A 175 -23.57 -1.93 -10.75
CA GLY A 175 -23.16 -3.29 -10.41
C GLY A 175 -22.06 -3.85 -11.35
N PHE A 176 -21.33 -4.84 -10.85
CA PHE A 176 -20.29 -5.52 -11.62
C PHE A 176 -20.84 -6.77 -12.31
N GLN A 177 -20.65 -6.87 -13.63
CA GLN A 177 -20.92 -8.07 -14.41
C GLN A 177 -19.62 -8.57 -15.05
N ALA A 178 -19.18 -9.78 -14.70
CA ALA A 178 -17.89 -10.31 -15.14
C ALA A 178 -17.76 -10.42 -16.68
N ASP A 179 -18.84 -10.78 -17.36
CA ASP A 179 -18.88 -10.92 -18.82
C ASP A 179 -19.04 -9.58 -19.56
N ALA A 180 -19.29 -8.50 -18.82
CA ALA A 180 -19.71 -7.21 -19.33
C ALA A 180 -19.26 -6.06 -18.41
N PRO A 181 -17.94 -5.85 -18.22
CA PRO A 181 -17.49 -4.75 -17.40
C PRO A 181 -17.93 -3.42 -18.02
N PRO A 182 -18.36 -2.45 -17.20
CA PRO A 182 -18.77 -1.13 -17.70
C PRO A 182 -17.57 -0.38 -18.27
N ALA A 183 -17.79 0.45 -19.29
CA ALA A 183 -16.71 1.18 -19.96
C ALA A 183 -15.97 2.15 -19.03
N SER A 184 -16.66 2.66 -18.01
CA SER A 184 -16.11 3.50 -16.94
C SER A 184 -15.06 2.79 -16.07
N ALA A 185 -15.03 1.45 -16.07
CA ALA A 185 -14.02 0.63 -15.41
C ALA A 185 -12.82 0.27 -16.33
N LEU A 186 -12.91 0.52 -17.63
CA LEU A 186 -11.87 0.15 -18.58
C LEU A 186 -10.71 1.18 -18.59
N TRP A 187 -9.49 0.67 -18.69
CA TRP A 187 -8.30 1.53 -18.75
C TRP A 187 -7.97 2.02 -20.17
N ALA A 188 -8.29 1.21 -21.18
CA ALA A 188 -7.99 1.48 -22.57
C ALA A 188 -9.04 0.83 -23.50
N GLU A 189 -9.15 1.38 -24.71
CA GLU A 189 -9.94 0.79 -25.78
C GLU A 189 -9.33 -0.55 -26.24
N GLY A 190 -10.16 -1.52 -26.64
CA GLY A 190 -9.70 -2.86 -27.02
C GLY A 190 -10.81 -3.80 -27.45
N LEU A 191 -10.52 -5.10 -27.57
CA LEU A 191 -11.41 -6.12 -28.13
C LEU A 191 -12.76 -6.30 -27.39
N ILE A 192 -12.87 -5.81 -26.16
CA ILE A 192 -14.08 -5.88 -25.31
C ILE A 192 -14.94 -4.61 -25.46
N ALA A 193 -14.43 -3.56 -26.12
CA ALA A 193 -15.17 -2.33 -26.36
C ALA A 193 -16.35 -2.59 -27.31
N ARG A 194 -17.58 -2.45 -26.77
CA ARG A 194 -18.83 -2.61 -27.52
C ARG A 194 -19.12 -1.37 -28.38
N PRO A 195 -19.98 -1.47 -29.39
CA PRO A 195 -20.20 -0.35 -30.31
C PRO A 195 -20.94 0.84 -29.66
N SER A 196 -20.40 2.02 -29.98
CA SER A 196 -20.97 3.36 -30.19
C SER A 196 -21.27 4.36 -29.06
N ASP A 197 -21.71 4.00 -27.86
CA ASP A 197 -22.13 5.04 -26.87
C ASP A 197 -21.31 5.13 -25.57
N ASP A 198 -20.44 4.14 -25.31
CA ASP A 198 -19.69 4.05 -24.06
C ASP A 198 -18.26 4.64 -24.24
N VAL A 199 -18.10 5.92 -23.89
CA VAL A 199 -16.82 6.62 -23.96
C VAL A 199 -15.97 6.31 -22.72
N ILE A 200 -14.79 5.72 -22.93
CA ILE A 200 -13.82 5.52 -21.86
C ILE A 200 -13.29 6.88 -21.40
N VAL A 201 -13.44 7.15 -20.10
CA VAL A 201 -12.95 8.38 -19.48
C VAL A 201 -11.42 8.32 -19.37
N ARG A 202 -10.74 9.27 -20.04
CA ARG A 202 -9.28 9.40 -19.98
C ARG A 202 -8.88 10.42 -18.93
N SER A 203 -7.92 10.06 -18.08
CA SER A 203 -7.41 10.94 -17.03
C SER A 203 -5.92 10.67 -16.81
N LEU A 204 -5.10 11.68 -17.04
CA LEU A 204 -3.64 11.60 -16.80
C LEU A 204 -3.30 11.28 -15.35
N VAL A 205 -4.16 11.71 -14.40
CA VAL A 205 -3.98 11.41 -12.98
C VAL A 205 -4.20 9.94 -12.71
N TRP A 206 -5.26 9.35 -13.30
CA TRP A 206 -5.52 7.92 -13.17
C TRP A 206 -4.45 7.10 -13.90
N ASP A 207 -4.01 7.52 -15.08
CA ASP A 207 -2.93 6.85 -15.81
C ASP A 207 -1.63 6.81 -15.00
N ARG A 208 -1.28 7.91 -14.35
CA ARG A 208 -0.14 7.94 -13.42
C ARG A 208 -0.34 6.98 -12.25
N ASN A 209 -1.52 6.97 -11.63
CA ASN A 209 -1.83 6.06 -10.52
C ASN A 209 -1.74 4.59 -10.97
N ARG A 210 -2.30 4.24 -12.13
CA ARG A 210 -2.23 2.90 -12.73
C ARG A 210 -0.78 2.46 -12.90
N VAL A 211 0.07 3.33 -13.44
CA VAL A 211 1.50 3.06 -13.60
C VAL A 211 2.20 2.84 -12.25
N GLU A 212 1.89 3.65 -11.22
CA GLU A 212 2.46 3.46 -9.88
C GLU A 212 2.01 2.12 -9.24
N VAL A 213 0.74 1.73 -9.38
CA VAL A 213 0.22 0.43 -8.89
C VAL A 213 0.84 -0.74 -9.65
N LEU A 214 0.98 -0.65 -10.98
CA LEU A 214 1.64 -1.68 -11.79
C LEU A 214 3.12 -1.85 -11.43
N ARG A 215 3.83 -0.77 -11.10
CA ARG A 215 5.22 -0.85 -10.60
C ARG A 215 5.30 -1.59 -9.26
N LEU A 216 4.37 -1.34 -8.34
CA LEU A 216 4.28 -2.09 -7.09
C LEU A 216 4.00 -3.57 -7.35
N MET A 217 3.08 -3.88 -8.26
CA MET A 217 2.77 -5.26 -8.65
C MET A 217 4.01 -5.98 -9.22
N LEU A 218 4.75 -5.33 -10.12
CA LEU A 218 6.01 -5.86 -10.63
C LEU A 218 7.04 -6.05 -9.51
N ALA A 219 7.10 -5.14 -8.53
CA ALA A 219 8.01 -5.23 -7.40
C ALA A 219 7.74 -6.43 -6.49
N VAL A 220 6.48 -6.84 -6.36
CA VAL A 220 6.09 -8.01 -5.55
C VAL A 220 6.21 -9.32 -6.34
N LEU A 221 5.88 -9.31 -7.63
CA LEU A 221 5.75 -10.53 -8.42
C LEU A 221 7.01 -10.94 -9.18
N CYS A 222 7.99 -10.04 -9.33
CA CYS A 222 9.16 -10.27 -10.18
C CYS A 222 10.46 -10.29 -9.37
N GLU A 223 10.61 -11.30 -8.52
CA GLU A 223 11.83 -11.55 -7.73
C GLU A 223 13.11 -11.61 -8.58
N ARG A 224 13.02 -12.15 -9.80
CA ARG A 224 14.13 -12.24 -10.76
C ARG A 224 14.70 -10.88 -11.18
N LEU A 225 13.95 -9.78 -11.02
CA LEU A 225 14.48 -8.44 -11.28
C LEU A 225 15.54 -8.00 -10.26
N TYR A 226 15.60 -8.68 -9.11
CA TYR A 226 16.38 -8.26 -7.95
C TYR A 226 17.55 -9.20 -7.64
N GLN A 227 17.60 -10.36 -8.29
CA GLN A 227 18.72 -11.30 -8.18
C GLN A 227 19.90 -10.83 -9.06
N PRO A 228 21.15 -10.93 -8.58
CA PRO A 228 22.32 -10.70 -9.43
C PRO A 228 22.33 -11.72 -10.57
N ALA A 229 22.70 -11.26 -11.77
CA ALA A 229 22.82 -12.10 -12.97
C ALA A 229 23.93 -13.16 -12.86
#